data_AF-A0A948Q1P1-F1
#
_entry.id   AF-A0A948Q1P1-F1
#
_cell.length_a   1.000
_cell.length_b   1.000
_cell.length_c   1.000
_cell.angle_alpha   90.00
_cell.angle_beta   90.00
_cell.angle_gamma   90.00
#
_symmetry.space_group_name_H-M   'P 1'
#
loop_
_entity.id
_entity.type
_entity.pdbx_description
1 polymer ?
#
loop_
_entity_poly.entity_id
_entity_poly.type
_entity_poly.pdbx_seq_one_letter_code
_entity_poly.pdbx_strand_id
1 'polypeptide(L)'
;MDHHEAVRNFYLEHIPGAKIEGNILKAPCPFCADDKGEKRGVMAVYLDAASLFMGYFRCLSRCRPGGFPIYFGKIMGIDPFKVPGYDPDREAHVRDIVYPTKNLNNEIKRFGTLLGESEYTYLKEMGASKAVVNEMRIGYNGRYLVYPYYLEDGNCYAARCVLPGREEDHFWHGEETFFAEEFRVFNVPEIERCENGALFVTEGENNLLALRELGYPGIAVPGSANLEVLSQERLAYVNHVLLLVNHSPEAQLAARALATGLGFKARILKWPSSYKRGYTLCHLAREKGKEVRAVVSSMIKASESFSPFSSSEKEHHRFFQQLEREKGRSILGMVAGFEKLDRALNGVRGINIMGGQPKAGKSCFFMQISAEMARRKVPVIYYDFENGRQNIYVRTLCRLSRLSEREIRLEEPGKEISERVEKARLELKEILQYFKIVTDRKLNPDIMRRQIDFLQHETRREDTLVVIDSLHKLPFKNLSERRTGIDEWLRHMEAIRDEQNVSFLVISELGRGESGRYDEKPDLGSFKESGDIEYSADNALILAPNWDPLDPFSFEERKTTLWLVASRENNPGHVADYVLEYPYWGFREE
;
A
#
# COMPACT_ATOMS: atom_id res chain seq x y z
N MET A 1 11.39 -41.87 5.12
CA MET A 1 11.96 -41.91 3.76
C MET A 1 12.02 -40.47 3.29
N ASP A 2 13.14 -40.03 2.74
CA ASP A 2 13.24 -38.68 2.17
C ASP A 2 12.13 -38.50 1.11
N HIS A 3 11.40 -37.38 1.13
CA HIS A 3 10.33 -37.11 0.17
C HIS A 3 10.84 -37.22 -1.27
N HIS A 4 12.10 -36.82 -1.49
CA HIS A 4 12.77 -36.90 -2.78
C HIS A 4 12.91 -38.35 -3.27
N GLU A 5 13.35 -39.26 -2.40
CA GLU A 5 13.47 -40.69 -2.71
C GLU A 5 12.09 -41.33 -2.96
N ALA A 6 11.08 -40.94 -2.17
CA ALA A 6 9.71 -41.44 -2.33
C ALA A 6 9.14 -41.11 -3.72
N VAL A 7 9.29 -39.87 -4.19
CA VAL A 7 8.85 -39.44 -5.54
C VAL A 7 9.61 -40.19 -6.63
N ARG A 8 10.93 -40.34 -6.49
CA ARG A 8 11.76 -41.06 -7.46
C ARG A 8 11.34 -42.53 -7.57
N ASN A 9 11.18 -43.21 -6.43
CA ASN A 9 10.80 -44.62 -6.38
C ASN A 9 9.39 -44.84 -6.94
N PHE A 10 8.45 -43.95 -6.60
CA PHE A 10 7.09 -43.97 -7.13
C PHE A 10 7.07 -44.00 -8.66
N TYR A 11 7.80 -43.11 -9.33
CA TYR A 11 7.85 -43.09 -10.79
C TYR A 11 8.55 -44.30 -11.40
N LEU A 12 9.61 -44.81 -10.78
CA LEU A 12 10.32 -46.01 -11.26
C LEU A 12 9.45 -47.27 -11.17
N GLU A 13 8.64 -47.39 -10.11
CA GLU A 13 7.74 -48.52 -9.90
C GLU A 13 6.58 -48.53 -10.92
N HIS A 14 6.04 -47.36 -11.25
CA HIS A 14 4.81 -47.23 -12.03
C HIS A 14 5.02 -46.94 -13.52
N ILE A 15 6.27 -46.75 -13.98
CA ILE A 15 6.59 -46.48 -15.39
C ILE A 15 7.56 -47.53 -15.94
N PRO A 16 7.06 -48.55 -16.66
CA PRO A 16 7.90 -49.58 -17.27
C PRO A 16 8.90 -48.99 -18.27
N GLY A 17 10.16 -49.42 -18.20
CA GLY A 17 11.22 -48.98 -19.12
C GLY A 17 11.75 -47.57 -18.85
N ALA A 18 11.44 -46.98 -17.68
CA ALA A 18 12.01 -45.72 -17.25
C ALA A 18 13.54 -45.77 -17.14
N LYS A 19 14.20 -44.77 -17.71
CA LYS A 19 15.64 -44.54 -17.60
C LYS A 19 15.89 -43.16 -17.03
N ILE A 20 16.84 -43.06 -16.11
CA ILE A 20 17.25 -41.78 -15.53
C ILE A 20 18.48 -41.28 -16.29
N GLU A 21 18.36 -40.10 -16.88
CA GLU A 21 19.44 -39.39 -17.56
C GLU A 21 19.70 -38.06 -16.81
N GLY A 22 20.73 -38.05 -15.95
CA GLY A 22 20.97 -36.94 -15.04
C GLY A 22 19.83 -36.77 -14.03
N ASN A 23 19.19 -35.60 -14.01
CA ASN A 23 18.06 -35.28 -13.13
C ASN A 23 16.68 -35.43 -13.81
N ILE A 24 16.61 -36.11 -14.96
CA ILE A 24 15.36 -36.32 -15.70
C ILE A 24 15.15 -37.81 -15.91
N LEU A 25 13.98 -38.31 -15.52
CA LEU A 25 13.51 -39.64 -15.90
C LEU A 25 12.79 -39.55 -17.24
N LYS A 26 13.17 -40.42 -18.18
CA LYS A 26 12.53 -40.56 -19.48
C LYS A 26 12.00 -41.97 -19.65
N ALA A 27 10.80 -42.07 -20.21
CA ALA A 27 10.18 -43.34 -20.54
C ALA A 27 9.23 -43.20 -21.73
N PRO A 28 8.87 -44.30 -22.40
CA PRO A 28 7.70 -44.32 -23.27
C PRO A 28 6.47 -43.82 -22.51
N CYS A 29 5.74 -42.86 -23.08
CA CYS A 29 4.55 -42.29 -22.47
C CYS A 29 3.46 -43.36 -22.39
N PRO A 30 2.91 -43.65 -21.20
CA PRO A 30 1.84 -44.65 -21.04
C PRO A 30 0.49 -44.17 -21.59
N PHE A 31 0.37 -42.86 -21.89
CA PHE A 31 -0.89 -42.24 -22.31
C PHE A 31 -1.01 -41.99 -23.82
N CYS A 32 0.08 -42.16 -24.58
CA CYS A 32 0.02 -42.05 -26.04
C CYS A 32 -0.69 -43.29 -26.61
N ALA A 33 -1.69 -43.09 -27.47
CA ALA A 33 -2.31 -44.20 -28.19
C ALA A 33 -1.30 -44.87 -29.14
N ASP A 34 -1.29 -46.20 -29.19
CA ASP A 34 -0.62 -46.99 -30.25
C ASP A 34 -1.49 -46.96 -31.51
N ASP A 35 -1.67 -45.79 -32.12
CA ASP A 35 -2.36 -45.72 -33.40
C ASP A 35 -1.37 -46.00 -34.53
N LYS A 36 -1.54 -47.18 -35.15
CA LYS A 36 -0.98 -47.56 -36.47
C LYS A 36 0.55 -47.49 -36.62
N GLY A 37 1.31 -47.98 -35.63
CA GLY A 37 2.74 -48.24 -35.78
C GLY A 37 3.66 -47.03 -35.62
N GLU A 38 3.16 -45.90 -35.11
CA GLU A 38 4.01 -44.79 -34.66
C GLU A 38 4.67 -45.11 -33.31
N LYS A 39 5.90 -44.60 -33.09
CA LYS A 39 6.61 -44.73 -31.81
C LYS A 39 5.84 -43.97 -30.73
N ARG A 40 5.53 -44.64 -29.61
CA ARG A 40 4.99 -43.99 -28.41
C ARG A 40 5.80 -42.75 -28.05
N GLY A 41 5.11 -41.64 -27.77
CA GLY A 41 5.74 -40.39 -27.34
C GLY A 41 6.61 -40.60 -26.09
N VAL A 42 7.50 -39.65 -25.78
CA VAL A 42 8.37 -39.76 -24.60
C VAL A 42 7.79 -38.93 -23.46
N MET A 43 7.61 -39.54 -22.30
CA MET A 43 7.32 -38.85 -21.06
C MET A 43 8.64 -38.49 -20.34
N ALA A 44 8.70 -37.27 -19.83
CA ALA A 44 9.81 -36.78 -19.03
C ALA A 44 9.30 -36.39 -17.64
N VAL A 45 10.04 -36.77 -16.61
CA VAL A 45 9.79 -36.39 -15.20
C VAL A 45 11.02 -35.69 -14.66
N TYR A 46 10.85 -34.51 -14.07
CA TYR A 46 11.93 -33.78 -13.43
C TYR A 46 12.17 -34.32 -12.01
N LEU A 47 13.38 -34.78 -11.71
CA LEU A 47 13.75 -35.42 -10.44
C LEU A 47 14.87 -34.69 -9.68
N ASP A 48 15.16 -33.44 -10.04
CA ASP A 48 16.14 -32.61 -9.34
C ASP A 48 15.59 -32.18 -7.96
N ALA A 49 16.23 -32.63 -6.88
CA ALA A 49 15.84 -32.30 -5.51
C ALA A 49 15.91 -30.80 -5.21
N ALA A 50 16.78 -30.05 -5.89
CA ALA A 50 16.90 -28.60 -5.73
C ALA A 50 15.88 -27.81 -6.59
N SER A 51 15.11 -28.48 -7.45
CA SER A 51 14.15 -27.83 -8.34
C SER A 51 12.78 -27.69 -7.70
N LEU A 52 12.17 -26.50 -7.83
CA LEU A 52 10.78 -26.27 -7.46
C LEU A 52 9.79 -27.15 -8.26
N PHE A 53 10.23 -27.72 -9.39
CA PHE A 53 9.43 -28.59 -10.26
C PHE A 53 9.73 -30.08 -10.06
N MET A 54 10.29 -30.47 -8.92
CA MET A 54 10.52 -31.87 -8.63
C MET A 54 9.21 -32.68 -8.69
N GLY A 55 9.25 -33.82 -9.37
CA GLY A 55 8.10 -34.68 -9.60
C GLY A 55 7.18 -34.19 -10.74
N TYR A 56 7.46 -33.05 -11.38
CA TYR A 56 6.66 -32.61 -12.52
C TYR A 56 6.89 -33.55 -13.71
N PHE A 57 5.83 -34.19 -14.20
CA PHE A 57 5.84 -35.03 -15.39
C PHE A 57 5.14 -34.35 -16.56
N ARG A 58 5.60 -34.63 -17.78
CA ARG A 58 4.92 -34.22 -19.02
C ARG A 58 5.25 -35.15 -20.18
N CYS A 59 4.32 -35.28 -21.12
CA CYS A 59 4.60 -35.90 -22.41
C CYS A 59 5.22 -34.87 -23.38
N LEU A 60 6.36 -35.19 -23.97
CA LEU A 60 7.03 -34.33 -24.97
C LEU A 60 6.20 -34.18 -26.25
N SER A 61 5.32 -35.15 -26.54
CA SER A 61 4.34 -35.07 -27.62
C SER A 61 3.02 -34.40 -27.23
N ARG A 62 2.91 -33.88 -25.98
CA ARG A 62 1.72 -33.16 -25.45
C ARG A 62 0.40 -33.93 -25.58
N CYS A 63 0.43 -35.26 -25.47
CA CYS A 63 -0.78 -36.10 -25.59
C CYS A 63 -1.80 -35.87 -24.46
N ARG A 64 -1.31 -35.48 -23.27
CA ARG A 64 -2.10 -35.09 -22.11
C ARG A 64 -1.38 -33.96 -21.36
N PRO A 65 -2.11 -33.12 -20.63
CA PRO A 65 -1.51 -32.16 -19.71
C PRO A 65 -0.59 -32.85 -18.69
N GLY A 66 0.53 -32.22 -18.38
CA GLY A 66 1.43 -32.65 -17.31
C GLY A 66 0.89 -32.34 -15.92
N GLY A 67 1.62 -32.75 -14.89
CA GLY A 67 1.29 -32.46 -13.50
C GLY A 67 2.31 -33.06 -12.53
N PHE A 68 1.91 -33.21 -11.27
CA PHE A 68 2.73 -33.73 -10.18
C PHE A 68 2.26 -35.13 -9.74
N PRO A 69 2.93 -35.81 -8.79
CA PRO A 69 2.65 -37.21 -8.44
C PRO A 69 1.18 -37.52 -8.14
N ILE A 70 0.47 -36.63 -7.43
CA ILE A 70 -0.96 -36.79 -7.11
C ILE A 70 -1.81 -36.89 -8.37
N TYR A 71 -1.60 -35.96 -9.32
CA TYR A 71 -2.28 -36.01 -10.60
C TYR A 71 -1.88 -37.24 -11.43
N PHE A 72 -0.60 -37.62 -11.42
CA PHE A 72 -0.13 -38.84 -12.09
C PHE A 72 -0.83 -40.09 -11.54
N GLY A 73 -0.92 -40.22 -10.22
CA GLY A 73 -1.61 -41.31 -9.54
C GLY A 73 -3.08 -41.39 -9.95
N LYS A 74 -3.77 -40.24 -9.95
CA LYS A 74 -5.19 -40.14 -10.37
C LYS A 74 -5.40 -40.63 -11.79
N ILE A 75 -4.57 -40.21 -12.76
CA ILE A 75 -4.74 -40.61 -14.16
C ILE A 75 -4.27 -42.04 -14.47
N MET A 76 -3.41 -42.62 -13.64
CA MET A 76 -2.95 -44.01 -13.74
C MET A 76 -3.85 -45.00 -12.97
N GLY A 77 -4.79 -44.50 -12.15
CA GLY A 77 -5.62 -45.35 -11.29
C GLY A 77 -4.84 -46.00 -10.15
N ILE A 78 -3.80 -45.34 -9.65
CA ILE A 78 -2.99 -45.81 -8.52
C ILE A 78 -3.73 -45.47 -7.21
N ASP A 79 -3.65 -46.38 -6.25
CA ASP A 79 -4.15 -46.16 -4.89
C ASP A 79 -3.57 -44.85 -4.30
N PRO A 80 -4.41 -43.88 -3.92
CA PRO A 80 -3.95 -42.58 -3.40
C PRO A 80 -2.96 -42.71 -2.24
N PHE A 81 -3.12 -43.70 -1.35
CA PHE A 81 -2.22 -43.92 -0.22
C PHE A 81 -0.80 -44.33 -0.62
N LYS A 82 -0.62 -44.78 -1.87
CA LYS A 82 0.70 -45.09 -2.44
C LYS A 82 1.34 -43.91 -3.15
N VAL A 83 0.62 -42.79 -3.29
CA VAL A 83 1.11 -41.61 -3.99
C VAL A 83 1.84 -40.68 -3.00
N PRO A 84 3.10 -40.31 -3.27
CA PRO A 84 3.85 -39.42 -2.39
C PRO A 84 3.15 -38.08 -2.18
N GLY A 85 3.03 -37.67 -0.91
CA GLY A 85 2.42 -36.41 -0.52
C GLY A 85 0.89 -36.41 -0.53
N TYR A 86 0.22 -37.55 -0.75
CA TYR A 86 -1.23 -37.64 -0.58
C TYR A 86 -1.62 -37.41 0.89
N ASP A 87 -2.65 -36.58 1.09
CA ASP A 87 -3.22 -36.26 2.40
C ASP A 87 -4.70 -36.71 2.43
N PRO A 88 -5.07 -37.70 3.27
CA PRO A 88 -6.44 -38.19 3.36
C PRO A 88 -7.40 -37.22 4.06
N ASP A 89 -6.89 -36.31 4.90
CA ASP A 89 -7.70 -35.34 5.65
C ASP A 89 -7.97 -34.06 4.84
N ARG A 90 -7.55 -34.05 3.57
CA ARG A 90 -7.70 -32.92 2.67
C ARG A 90 -9.17 -32.67 2.32
N GLU A 91 -9.64 -31.47 2.64
CA GLU A 91 -10.91 -30.96 2.13
C GLU A 91 -10.73 -30.40 0.72
N ALA A 92 -11.53 -30.89 -0.23
CA ALA A 92 -11.57 -30.30 -1.56
C ALA A 92 -12.07 -28.85 -1.47
N HIS A 93 -11.44 -27.93 -2.19
CA HIS A 93 -11.99 -26.58 -2.34
C HIS A 93 -13.26 -26.67 -3.19
N VAL A 94 -14.41 -26.77 -2.53
CA VAL A 94 -15.72 -26.79 -3.17
C VAL A 94 -16.24 -25.36 -3.16
N ARG A 95 -16.43 -24.80 -4.35
CA ARG A 95 -17.21 -23.57 -4.50
C ARG A 95 -18.67 -23.95 -4.61
N ASP A 96 -19.55 -23.22 -3.94
CA ASP A 96 -21.00 -23.30 -4.17
C ASP A 96 -21.36 -22.64 -5.51
N ILE A 97 -20.94 -23.26 -6.61
CA ILE A 97 -21.29 -22.86 -7.97
C ILE A 97 -22.32 -23.83 -8.52
N VAL A 98 -23.45 -23.29 -8.97
CA VAL A 98 -24.41 -24.04 -9.76
C VAL A 98 -23.99 -23.95 -11.23
N TYR A 99 -23.33 -25.00 -11.73
CA TYR A 99 -22.92 -25.08 -13.13
C TYR A 99 -24.14 -25.31 -14.04
N PRO A 100 -24.34 -24.51 -15.09
CA PRO A 100 -25.45 -24.72 -16.01
C PRO A 100 -25.19 -25.94 -16.91
N THR A 101 -26.27 -26.57 -17.39
CA THR A 101 -26.19 -27.71 -18.33
C THR A 101 -25.64 -27.27 -19.69
N LYS A 102 -25.96 -26.05 -20.12
CA LYS A 102 -25.49 -25.48 -21.39
C LYS A 102 -24.07 -24.96 -21.19
N ASN A 103 -23.15 -25.38 -22.06
CA ASN A 103 -21.76 -24.93 -22.09
C ASN A 103 -21.30 -24.65 -23.52
N LEU A 104 -20.13 -24.02 -23.66
CA LEU A 104 -19.53 -23.60 -24.93
C LEU A 104 -18.63 -24.66 -25.56
N ASN A 105 -18.49 -25.86 -24.98
CA ASN A 105 -17.45 -26.82 -25.41
C ASN A 105 -17.49 -27.15 -26.91
N ASN A 106 -18.69 -27.28 -27.48
CA ASN A 106 -18.87 -27.55 -28.90
C ASN A 106 -18.58 -26.33 -29.77
N GLU A 107 -18.88 -25.12 -29.30
CA GLU A 107 -18.55 -23.87 -29.98
C GLU A 107 -17.03 -23.64 -30.00
N ILE A 108 -16.35 -23.86 -28.88
CA ILE A 108 -14.88 -23.76 -28.78
C ILE A 108 -14.20 -24.72 -29.77
N LYS A 109 -14.71 -25.95 -29.90
CA LYS A 109 -14.22 -26.90 -30.92
C LYS A 109 -14.36 -26.33 -32.34
N ARG A 110 -15.48 -25.68 -32.67
CA ARG A 110 -15.69 -25.05 -33.97
C ARG A 110 -14.72 -23.88 -34.18
N PHE A 111 -14.55 -23.00 -33.19
CA PHE A 111 -13.59 -21.90 -33.28
C PHE A 111 -12.15 -22.38 -33.48
N GLY A 112 -11.77 -23.51 -32.90
CA GLY A 112 -10.47 -24.14 -33.16
C GLY A 112 -10.26 -24.52 -34.63
N THR A 113 -11.31 -24.98 -35.32
CA THR A 113 -11.23 -25.33 -36.76
C THR A 113 -11.13 -24.12 -37.68
N LEU A 114 -11.46 -22.92 -37.18
CA LEU A 114 -11.42 -21.67 -37.95
C LEU A 114 -10.07 -20.94 -37.84
N LEU A 115 -9.11 -21.46 -37.05
CA LEU A 115 -7.76 -20.90 -37.00
C LEU A 115 -7.03 -21.13 -38.33
N GLY A 116 -6.73 -20.03 -39.02
CA GLY A 116 -5.93 -20.03 -40.23
C GLY A 116 -4.43 -19.83 -39.96
N GLU A 117 -3.64 -19.84 -41.04
CA GLU A 117 -2.19 -19.66 -40.95
C GLU A 117 -1.80 -18.25 -40.43
N SER A 118 -2.61 -17.22 -40.69
CA SER A 118 -2.40 -15.87 -40.15
C SER A 118 -2.44 -15.84 -38.63
N GLU A 119 -3.45 -16.47 -38.03
CA GLU A 119 -3.62 -16.49 -36.57
C GLU A 119 -2.54 -17.33 -35.90
N TYR A 120 -2.18 -18.47 -36.49
CA TYR A 120 -1.05 -19.27 -36.01
C TYR A 120 0.28 -18.53 -36.11
N THR A 121 0.48 -17.73 -37.16
CA THR A 121 1.69 -16.92 -37.30
C THR A 121 1.75 -15.86 -36.21
N TYR A 122 0.64 -15.16 -35.96
CA TYR A 122 0.52 -14.19 -34.86
C TYR A 122 0.84 -14.82 -33.50
N LEU A 123 0.22 -15.96 -33.16
CA LEU A 123 0.46 -16.64 -31.88
C LEU A 123 1.90 -17.17 -31.77
N LYS A 124 2.50 -17.58 -32.89
CA LYS A 124 3.90 -17.99 -32.95
C LYS A 124 4.85 -16.83 -32.68
N GLU A 125 4.57 -15.63 -33.19
CA GLU A 125 5.34 -14.42 -32.85
C GLU A 125 5.26 -14.08 -31.36
N MET A 126 4.15 -14.41 -30.71
CA MET A 126 3.96 -14.29 -29.26
C MET A 126 4.59 -15.44 -28.45
N GLY A 127 5.26 -16.39 -29.11
CA GLY A 127 5.99 -17.47 -28.47
C GLY A 127 5.22 -18.78 -28.30
N ALA A 128 4.09 -18.97 -28.98
CA ALA A 128 3.27 -20.18 -28.86
C ALA A 128 3.27 -21.00 -30.16
N SER A 129 3.68 -22.27 -30.10
CA SER A 129 3.59 -23.18 -31.26
C SER A 129 2.14 -23.62 -31.52
N LYS A 130 1.87 -24.14 -32.74
CA LYS A 130 0.58 -24.77 -33.08
C LYS A 130 0.18 -25.84 -32.06
N ALA A 131 1.15 -26.59 -31.52
CA ALA A 131 0.89 -27.62 -30.52
C ALA A 131 0.36 -27.04 -29.19
N VAL A 132 0.92 -25.92 -28.72
CA VAL A 132 0.44 -25.23 -27.52
C VAL A 132 -0.92 -24.59 -27.74
N VAL A 133 -1.12 -23.96 -28.90
CA VAL A 133 -2.43 -23.37 -29.26
C VAL A 133 -3.53 -24.44 -29.21
N ASN A 134 -3.26 -25.62 -29.79
CA ASN A 134 -4.20 -26.74 -29.78
C ASN A 134 -4.41 -27.33 -28.38
N GLU A 135 -3.33 -27.47 -27.59
CA GLU A 135 -3.39 -27.93 -26.20
C GLU A 135 -4.29 -27.02 -25.35
N MET A 136 -4.13 -25.71 -25.50
CA MET A 136 -4.88 -24.68 -24.79
C MET A 136 -6.24 -24.38 -25.41
N ARG A 137 -6.58 -25.04 -26.53
CA ARG A 137 -7.84 -24.92 -27.27
C ARG A 137 -8.18 -23.48 -27.66
N ILE A 138 -7.17 -22.69 -28.01
CA ILE A 138 -7.41 -21.34 -28.54
C ILE A 138 -8.17 -21.49 -29.86
N GLY A 139 -9.11 -20.59 -30.11
CA GLY A 139 -9.92 -20.58 -31.33
C GLY A 139 -9.91 -19.22 -32.01
N TYR A 140 -10.64 -19.14 -33.12
CA TYR A 140 -10.90 -17.90 -33.84
C TYR A 140 -12.37 -17.86 -34.26
N ASN A 141 -13.03 -16.71 -34.10
CA ASN A 141 -14.45 -16.55 -34.45
C ASN A 141 -14.68 -15.77 -35.76
N GLY A 142 -13.63 -15.54 -36.55
CA GLY A 142 -13.68 -14.77 -37.79
C GLY A 142 -13.16 -13.34 -37.65
N ARG A 143 -13.06 -12.81 -36.42
CA ARG A 143 -12.46 -11.48 -36.15
C ARG A 143 -11.58 -11.46 -34.89
N TYR A 144 -11.95 -12.21 -33.87
CA TYR A 144 -11.28 -12.23 -32.57
C TYR A 144 -10.67 -13.61 -32.29
N LEU A 145 -9.50 -13.62 -31.64
CA LEU A 145 -8.98 -14.83 -31.00
C LEU A 145 -9.83 -15.14 -29.78
N VAL A 146 -10.16 -16.41 -29.61
CA VAL A 146 -11.05 -16.90 -28.55
C VAL A 146 -10.23 -17.70 -27.55
N TYR A 147 -10.16 -17.19 -26.31
CA TYR A 147 -9.48 -17.82 -25.19
C TYR A 147 -10.53 -18.45 -24.26
N PRO A 148 -10.68 -19.79 -24.23
CA PRO A 148 -11.74 -20.45 -23.46
C PRO A 148 -11.39 -20.59 -21.97
N TYR A 149 -12.28 -20.12 -21.08
CA TYR A 149 -12.10 -20.22 -19.64
C TYR A 149 -12.80 -21.50 -19.13
N TYR A 150 -12.03 -22.59 -19.09
CA TYR A 150 -12.47 -23.86 -18.51
C TYR A 150 -12.47 -23.80 -16.98
N LEU A 151 -13.53 -24.34 -16.37
CA LEU A 151 -13.68 -24.44 -14.92
C LEU A 151 -13.30 -25.83 -14.40
N GLU A 152 -13.43 -26.01 -13.09
CA GLU A 152 -13.05 -27.22 -12.34
C GLU A 152 -13.76 -28.49 -12.83
N ASP A 153 -14.99 -28.35 -13.34
CA ASP A 153 -15.79 -29.44 -13.91
C ASP A 153 -15.35 -29.86 -15.33
N GLY A 154 -14.35 -29.16 -15.89
CA GLY A 154 -13.81 -29.42 -17.21
C GLY A 154 -14.61 -28.81 -18.36
N ASN A 155 -15.64 -28.01 -18.07
CA ASN A 155 -16.47 -27.34 -19.07
C ASN A 155 -16.10 -25.86 -19.21
N CYS A 156 -16.35 -25.32 -20.41
CA CYS A 156 -16.16 -23.90 -20.72
C CYS A 156 -17.52 -23.21 -20.74
N TYR A 157 -17.68 -22.18 -19.91
CA TYR A 157 -18.92 -21.41 -19.82
C TYR A 157 -18.79 -19.99 -20.36
N ALA A 158 -17.56 -19.46 -20.30
CA ALA A 158 -17.21 -18.16 -20.86
C ALA A 158 -15.89 -18.26 -21.61
N ALA A 159 -15.73 -17.42 -22.62
CA ALA A 159 -14.48 -17.24 -23.34
C ALA A 159 -14.22 -15.75 -23.55
N ARG A 160 -12.95 -15.37 -23.46
CA ARG A 160 -12.52 -14.01 -23.76
C ARG A 160 -12.15 -13.91 -25.23
N CYS A 161 -12.79 -12.99 -25.95
CA CYS A 161 -12.56 -12.72 -27.35
C CYS A 161 -11.69 -11.46 -27.49
N VAL A 162 -10.50 -11.58 -28.07
CA VAL A 162 -9.51 -10.49 -28.14
C VAL A 162 -9.09 -10.23 -29.59
N LEU A 163 -9.04 -8.97 -29.99
CA LEU A 163 -8.63 -8.59 -31.34
C LEU A 163 -7.10 -8.72 -31.48
N PRO A 164 -6.58 -9.49 -32.45
CA PRO A 164 -5.13 -9.60 -32.66
C PRO A 164 -4.48 -8.23 -32.90
N GLY A 165 -3.41 -7.94 -32.16
CA GLY A 165 -2.67 -6.68 -32.25
C GLY A 165 -3.33 -5.47 -31.58
N ARG A 166 -4.52 -5.61 -30.99
CA ARG A 166 -5.22 -4.59 -30.19
C ARG A 166 -5.90 -5.26 -29.00
N GLU A 167 -5.11 -5.62 -28.00
CA GLU A 167 -5.59 -6.41 -26.85
C GLU A 167 -6.62 -5.65 -26.00
N GLU A 168 -6.64 -4.31 -26.09
CA GLU A 168 -7.66 -3.46 -25.49
C GLU A 168 -9.06 -3.67 -26.10
N ASP A 169 -9.17 -4.07 -27.36
CA ASP A 169 -10.44 -4.40 -28.04
C ASP A 169 -10.78 -5.87 -27.75
N HIS A 170 -11.56 -6.08 -26.69
CA HIS A 170 -11.98 -7.41 -26.25
C HIS A 170 -13.39 -7.39 -25.66
N PHE A 171 -14.01 -8.57 -25.65
CA PHE A 171 -15.30 -8.82 -24.99
C PHE A 171 -15.38 -10.26 -24.47
N TRP A 172 -16.39 -10.53 -23.64
CA TRP A 172 -16.69 -11.87 -23.14
C TRP A 172 -17.84 -12.51 -23.93
N HIS A 173 -17.67 -13.77 -24.31
CA HIS A 173 -18.68 -14.59 -24.99
C HIS A 173 -19.08 -15.75 -24.09
N GLY A 174 -20.38 -15.99 -23.92
CA GLY A 174 -20.88 -17.11 -23.11
C GLY A 174 -21.96 -16.71 -22.11
N GLU A 175 -21.99 -17.43 -21.00
CA GLU A 175 -22.94 -17.22 -19.91
C GLU A 175 -22.47 -16.06 -19.01
N GLU A 176 -23.32 -15.04 -18.83
CA GLU A 176 -22.95 -13.77 -18.18
C GLU A 176 -22.46 -13.92 -16.73
N THR A 177 -23.00 -14.88 -15.98
CA THR A 177 -22.56 -15.18 -14.61
C THR A 177 -21.06 -15.46 -14.54
N PHE A 178 -20.49 -16.07 -15.57
CA PHE A 178 -19.09 -16.44 -15.63
C PHE A 178 -18.18 -15.32 -16.17
N PHE A 179 -18.72 -14.12 -16.38
CA PHE A 179 -17.93 -12.94 -16.73
C PHE A 179 -17.41 -12.20 -15.49
N ALA A 180 -17.93 -12.53 -14.30
CA ALA A 180 -17.52 -11.92 -13.04
C ALA A 180 -16.04 -12.22 -12.71
N GLU A 181 -15.40 -11.33 -11.95
CA GLU A 181 -13.95 -11.35 -11.74
C GLU A 181 -13.46 -12.63 -11.05
N GLU A 182 -14.27 -13.26 -10.19
CA GLU A 182 -13.91 -14.52 -9.52
C GLU A 182 -13.75 -15.73 -10.47
N PHE A 183 -14.27 -15.63 -11.71
CA PHE A 183 -14.19 -16.66 -12.75
C PHE A 183 -13.12 -16.34 -13.80
N ARG A 184 -12.49 -15.16 -13.74
CA ARG A 184 -11.49 -14.69 -14.71
C ARG A 184 -10.10 -15.28 -14.46
N VAL A 185 -10.03 -16.60 -14.44
CA VAL A 185 -8.78 -17.35 -14.38
C VAL A 185 -8.73 -18.30 -15.56
N PHE A 186 -7.72 -18.13 -16.41
CA PHE A 186 -7.49 -18.97 -17.57
C PHE A 186 -6.67 -20.21 -17.17
N ASN A 187 -7.07 -21.37 -17.69
CA ASN A 187 -6.45 -22.68 -17.41
C ASN A 187 -6.59 -23.17 -15.95
N VAL A 188 -7.72 -22.88 -15.28
CA VAL A 188 -8.02 -23.29 -13.88
C VAL A 188 -7.71 -24.75 -13.57
N PRO A 189 -8.03 -25.75 -14.42
CA PRO A 189 -7.76 -27.16 -14.10
C PRO A 189 -6.28 -27.47 -13.84
N GLU A 190 -5.35 -26.60 -14.25
CA GLU A 190 -3.92 -26.76 -13.95
C GLU A 190 -3.61 -26.66 -12.45
N ILE A 191 -4.43 -25.98 -11.66
CA ILE A 191 -4.26 -25.85 -10.21
C ILE A 191 -4.27 -27.23 -9.55
N GLU A 192 -5.27 -28.06 -9.86
CA GLU A 192 -5.36 -29.43 -9.33
C GLU A 192 -4.20 -30.31 -9.81
N ARG A 193 -3.75 -30.11 -11.06
CA ARG A 193 -2.59 -30.84 -11.61
C ARG A 193 -1.27 -30.48 -10.91
N CYS A 194 -1.21 -29.32 -10.27
CA CYS A 194 -0.05 -28.76 -9.59
C CYS A 194 -0.08 -28.91 -8.06
N GLU A 195 -0.98 -29.74 -7.56
CA GLU A 195 -1.05 -30.09 -6.15
C GLU A 195 0.30 -30.60 -5.63
N ASN A 196 0.70 -30.06 -4.47
CA ASN A 196 1.99 -30.29 -3.82
C ASN A 196 3.22 -30.02 -4.69
N GLY A 197 3.03 -29.25 -5.76
CA GLY A 197 4.06 -28.89 -6.72
C GLY A 197 4.23 -27.39 -6.86
N ALA A 198 4.59 -26.99 -8.06
CA ALA A 198 4.79 -25.60 -8.46
C ALA A 198 3.82 -25.20 -9.56
N LEU A 199 3.31 -23.97 -9.48
CA LEU A 199 2.40 -23.37 -10.46
C LEU A 199 2.85 -21.95 -10.79
N PHE A 200 2.90 -21.60 -12.07
CA PHE A 200 3.00 -20.20 -12.47
C PHE A 200 1.66 -19.49 -12.43
N VAL A 201 1.65 -18.23 -11.99
CA VAL A 201 0.55 -17.30 -12.21
C VAL A 201 1.10 -16.14 -13.02
N THR A 202 0.52 -15.88 -14.18
CA THR A 202 0.93 -14.79 -15.07
C THR A 202 -0.21 -13.83 -15.36
N GLU A 203 0.15 -12.62 -15.72
CA GLU A 203 -0.76 -11.64 -16.31
C GLU A 203 -0.87 -11.90 -17.81
N GLY A 204 -2.09 -11.98 -18.36
CA GLY A 204 -2.37 -12.15 -19.79
C GLY A 204 -2.27 -13.59 -20.30
N GLU A 205 -3.24 -13.98 -21.13
CA GLU A 205 -3.33 -15.32 -21.71
C GLU A 205 -2.14 -15.63 -22.62
N ASN A 206 -1.68 -14.66 -23.41
CA ASN A 206 -0.53 -14.82 -24.31
C ASN A 206 0.77 -15.14 -23.56
N ASN A 207 0.99 -14.50 -22.40
CA ASN A 207 2.14 -14.83 -21.55
C ASN A 207 2.04 -16.29 -21.05
N LEU A 208 0.84 -16.78 -20.73
CA LEU A 208 0.67 -18.19 -20.36
C LEU A 208 0.98 -19.11 -21.53
N LEU A 209 0.54 -18.79 -22.76
CA LEU A 209 0.89 -19.59 -23.93
C LEU A 209 2.40 -19.70 -24.12
N ALA A 210 3.13 -18.60 -23.96
CA ALA A 210 4.59 -18.60 -24.00
C ALA A 210 5.21 -19.45 -22.86
N LEU A 211 4.67 -19.40 -21.64
CA LEU A 211 5.08 -20.29 -20.54
C LEU A 211 4.83 -21.78 -20.85
N ARG A 212 3.68 -22.10 -21.45
CA ARG A 212 3.33 -23.46 -21.88
C ARG A 212 4.24 -23.99 -22.98
N GLU A 213 4.74 -23.11 -23.86
CA GLU A 213 5.76 -23.47 -24.84
C GLU A 213 7.05 -23.91 -24.16
N LEU A 214 7.49 -23.18 -23.13
CA LEU A 214 8.66 -23.55 -22.31
C LEU A 214 8.43 -24.83 -21.49
N GLY A 215 7.17 -25.23 -21.30
CA GLY A 215 6.81 -26.45 -20.60
C GLY A 215 6.51 -26.30 -19.13
N TYR A 216 6.26 -25.08 -18.67
CA TYR A 216 5.91 -24.83 -17.28
C TYR A 216 4.39 -24.92 -17.07
N PRO A 217 3.94 -25.46 -15.92
CA PRO A 217 2.55 -25.37 -15.50
C PRO A 217 2.18 -23.94 -15.10
N GLY A 218 0.97 -23.51 -15.42
CA GLY A 218 0.49 -22.21 -14.98
C GLY A 218 -0.95 -21.88 -15.33
N ILE A 219 -1.40 -20.80 -14.72
CA ILE A 219 -2.67 -20.12 -14.95
C ILE A 219 -2.40 -18.66 -15.34
N ALA A 220 -3.37 -18.02 -15.97
CA ALA A 220 -3.32 -16.59 -16.25
C ALA A 220 -4.56 -15.88 -15.74
N VAL A 221 -4.38 -14.61 -15.40
CA VAL A 221 -5.50 -13.67 -15.24
C VAL A 221 -5.48 -12.66 -16.39
N PRO A 222 -6.62 -12.11 -16.82
CA PRO A 222 -6.72 -11.17 -17.94
C PRO A 222 -5.79 -9.95 -17.87
N GLY A 223 -5.53 -9.46 -16.66
CA GLY A 223 -4.74 -8.26 -16.37
C GLY A 223 -4.35 -8.19 -14.90
N SER A 224 -3.42 -7.30 -14.57
CA SER A 224 -2.87 -7.16 -13.20
C SER A 224 -3.93 -6.91 -12.12
N ALA A 225 -4.99 -6.14 -12.41
CA ALA A 225 -6.09 -5.93 -11.46
C ALA A 225 -6.76 -7.24 -11.01
N ASN A 226 -6.79 -8.27 -11.87
CA ASN A 226 -7.40 -9.56 -11.55
C ASN A 226 -6.49 -10.47 -10.69
N LEU A 227 -5.22 -10.11 -10.47
CA LEU A 227 -4.37 -10.83 -9.53
C LEU A 227 -4.85 -10.64 -8.08
N GLU A 228 -5.38 -9.45 -7.76
CA GLU A 228 -5.84 -9.12 -6.40
C GLU A 228 -7.12 -9.88 -6.04
N VAL A 229 -7.95 -10.20 -7.04
CA VAL A 229 -9.22 -10.92 -6.88
C VAL A 229 -9.03 -12.45 -6.89
N LEU A 230 -7.83 -12.93 -7.23
CA LEU A 230 -7.55 -14.36 -7.24
C LEU A 230 -7.60 -14.93 -5.81
N SER A 231 -8.66 -15.69 -5.52
CA SER A 231 -8.83 -16.34 -4.22
C SER A 231 -7.63 -17.23 -3.89
N GLN A 232 -7.02 -16.94 -2.73
CA GLN A 232 -5.83 -17.61 -2.21
C GLN A 232 -6.12 -19.07 -1.83
N GLU A 233 -7.37 -19.36 -1.45
CA GLU A 233 -7.85 -20.71 -1.09
C GLU A 233 -7.71 -21.69 -2.25
N ARG A 234 -7.91 -21.23 -3.49
CA ARG A 234 -7.71 -22.06 -4.69
C ARG A 234 -6.28 -22.58 -4.81
N LEU A 235 -5.32 -21.78 -4.33
CA LEU A 235 -3.89 -22.07 -4.38
C LEU A 235 -3.39 -22.70 -3.07
N ALA A 236 -4.28 -23.06 -2.13
CA ALA A 236 -3.92 -23.58 -0.81
C ALA A 236 -2.92 -24.73 -0.90
N TYR A 237 -3.22 -25.70 -1.77
CA TYR A 237 -2.48 -26.97 -1.92
C TYR A 237 -1.36 -26.92 -2.96
N VAL A 238 -0.95 -25.73 -3.40
CA VAL A 238 0.23 -25.56 -4.25
C VAL A 238 1.40 -25.13 -3.36
N ASN A 239 2.51 -25.87 -3.39
CA ASN A 239 3.67 -25.62 -2.54
C ASN A 239 4.48 -24.39 -2.98
N HIS A 240 4.53 -24.12 -4.29
CA HIS A 240 5.26 -22.99 -4.85
C HIS A 240 4.44 -22.26 -5.91
N VAL A 241 4.16 -20.98 -5.68
CA VAL A 241 3.43 -20.13 -6.61
C VAL A 241 4.40 -19.10 -7.20
N LEU A 242 4.73 -19.25 -8.48
CA LEU A 242 5.65 -18.38 -9.19
C LEU A 242 4.88 -17.28 -9.92
N LEU A 243 4.99 -16.05 -9.44
CA LEU A 243 4.32 -14.88 -10.02
C LEU A 243 5.23 -14.25 -11.09
N LEU A 244 4.87 -14.45 -12.37
CA LEU A 244 5.53 -13.82 -13.50
C LEU A 244 4.58 -12.77 -14.09
N VAL A 245 4.72 -11.53 -13.64
CA VAL A 245 3.88 -10.41 -14.09
C VAL A 245 4.61 -9.54 -15.09
N ASN A 246 3.90 -8.67 -15.81
CA ASN A 246 4.52 -7.73 -16.73
C ASN A 246 5.50 -6.79 -16.01
N HIS A 247 6.49 -6.25 -16.71
CA HIS A 247 7.49 -5.33 -16.15
C HIS A 247 6.88 -3.94 -15.93
N SER A 248 5.90 -3.81 -15.04
CA SER A 248 5.28 -2.53 -14.66
C SER A 248 5.15 -2.41 -13.14
N PRO A 249 5.24 -1.19 -12.57
CA PRO A 249 4.96 -0.94 -11.16
C PRO A 249 3.58 -1.43 -10.72
N GLU A 250 2.57 -1.23 -11.56
CA GLU A 250 1.18 -1.61 -11.30
C GLU A 250 1.06 -3.14 -11.13
N ALA A 251 1.65 -3.90 -12.04
CA ALA A 251 1.61 -5.36 -11.96
C ALA A 251 2.46 -5.91 -10.80
N GLN A 252 3.58 -5.25 -10.47
CA GLN A 252 4.40 -5.60 -9.30
C GLN A 252 3.67 -5.35 -7.98
N LEU A 253 2.87 -4.28 -7.88
CA LEU A 253 2.03 -4.02 -6.71
C LEU A 253 0.94 -5.10 -6.55
N ALA A 254 0.22 -5.41 -7.63
CA ALA A 254 -0.80 -6.46 -7.62
C ALA A 254 -0.20 -7.84 -7.27
N ALA A 255 0.98 -8.17 -7.80
CA ALA A 255 1.70 -9.39 -7.45
C ALA A 255 2.09 -9.44 -5.97
N ARG A 256 2.50 -8.31 -5.38
CA ARG A 256 2.82 -8.22 -3.94
C ARG A 256 1.58 -8.39 -3.08
N ALA A 257 0.44 -7.82 -3.47
CA ALA A 257 -0.82 -7.99 -2.76
C ALA A 257 -1.21 -9.49 -2.70
N LEU A 258 -1.22 -10.18 -3.84
CA LEU A 258 -1.47 -11.62 -3.89
C LEU A 258 -0.43 -12.42 -3.09
N ALA A 259 0.86 -12.10 -3.24
CA ALA A 259 1.94 -12.79 -2.52
C ALA A 259 1.84 -12.62 -1.00
N THR A 260 1.35 -11.47 -0.52
CA THR A 260 1.15 -11.19 0.91
C THR A 260 0.10 -12.12 1.50
N GLY A 261 -0.98 -12.39 0.75
CA GLY A 261 -1.99 -13.36 1.15
C GLY A 261 -1.51 -14.82 1.07
N LEU A 262 -0.76 -15.17 0.03
CA LEU A 262 -0.23 -16.52 -0.14
C LEU A 262 0.90 -16.88 0.84
N GLY A 263 1.65 -15.89 1.32
CA GLY A 263 2.78 -16.08 2.24
C GLY A 263 4.01 -16.70 1.57
N PHE A 264 4.74 -17.53 2.31
CA PHE A 264 6.09 -18.01 1.94
C PHE A 264 6.15 -18.87 0.67
N LYS A 265 5.02 -19.42 0.21
CA LYS A 265 4.94 -20.18 -1.05
C LYS A 265 5.00 -19.30 -2.29
N ALA A 266 4.68 -18.01 -2.18
CA ALA A 266 4.74 -17.09 -3.30
C ALA A 266 6.19 -16.68 -3.62
N ARG A 267 6.52 -16.57 -4.91
CA ARG A 267 7.80 -16.09 -5.41
C ARG A 267 7.56 -15.12 -6.55
N ILE A 268 7.93 -13.85 -6.38
CA ILE A 268 7.78 -12.84 -7.44
C ILE A 268 9.03 -12.85 -8.31
N LEU A 269 8.86 -13.18 -9.59
CA LEU A 269 9.97 -13.18 -10.54
C LEU A 269 10.30 -11.75 -10.92
N LYS A 270 11.59 -11.39 -10.78
CA LYS A 270 12.09 -10.05 -11.08
C LYS A 270 12.63 -10.02 -12.50
N TRP A 271 12.18 -9.03 -13.26
CA TRP A 271 12.77 -8.71 -14.55
C TRP A 271 14.18 -8.15 -14.38
N PRO A 272 15.15 -8.56 -15.21
CA PRO A 272 16.45 -7.90 -15.26
C PRO A 272 16.31 -6.42 -15.60
N SER A 273 17.14 -5.58 -15.00
CA SER A 273 17.10 -4.11 -15.15
C SER A 273 17.34 -3.62 -16.58
N SER A 274 17.88 -4.48 -17.46
CA SER A 274 18.08 -4.19 -18.88
C SER A 274 16.80 -4.09 -19.70
N TYR A 275 15.67 -4.60 -19.19
CA TYR A 275 14.40 -4.61 -19.92
C TYR A 275 13.59 -3.34 -19.68
N LYS A 276 12.86 -2.90 -20.71
CA LYS A 276 12.03 -1.69 -20.66
C LYS A 276 10.80 -1.88 -19.75
N ARG A 277 10.22 -0.78 -19.27
CA ARG A 277 8.91 -0.81 -18.62
C ARG A 277 7.83 -1.29 -19.60
N GLY A 278 6.87 -2.07 -19.12
CA GLY A 278 5.81 -2.70 -19.91
C GLY A 278 6.26 -3.96 -20.66
N TYR A 279 7.48 -4.44 -20.45
CA TYR A 279 7.98 -5.64 -21.11
C TYR A 279 7.24 -6.90 -20.63
N THR A 280 6.98 -7.84 -21.54
CA THR A 280 6.15 -9.03 -21.32
C THR A 280 6.92 -10.29 -21.71
N LEU A 281 6.41 -11.46 -21.36
CA LEU A 281 7.03 -12.70 -21.79
C LEU A 281 6.92 -12.90 -23.30
N CYS A 282 5.85 -12.42 -23.93
CA CYS A 282 5.71 -12.44 -25.40
C CYS A 282 6.77 -11.57 -26.09
N HIS A 283 7.07 -10.37 -25.54
CA HIS A 283 8.19 -9.56 -26.04
C HIS A 283 9.51 -10.29 -25.94
N LEU A 284 9.76 -10.95 -24.79
CA LEU A 284 10.95 -11.77 -24.59
C LEU A 284 11.00 -12.91 -25.61
N ALA A 285 9.88 -13.59 -25.84
CA ALA A 285 9.75 -14.69 -26.80
C ALA A 285 10.12 -14.27 -28.22
N ARG A 286 9.61 -13.11 -28.65
CA ARG A 286 9.86 -12.54 -29.96
C ARG A 286 11.32 -12.14 -30.16
N GLU A 287 11.94 -11.52 -29.16
CA GLU A 287 13.31 -10.99 -29.28
C GLU A 287 14.39 -12.06 -29.10
N LYS A 288 14.17 -13.01 -28.18
CA LYS A 288 15.19 -13.97 -27.75
C LYS A 288 15.00 -15.39 -28.28
N GLY A 289 13.82 -15.70 -28.85
CA GLY A 289 13.53 -17.00 -29.45
C GLY A 289 13.88 -18.18 -28.53
N LYS A 290 14.95 -18.92 -28.84
CA LYS A 290 15.37 -20.08 -28.04
C LYS A 290 15.98 -19.73 -26.68
N GLU A 291 16.52 -18.52 -26.50
CA GLU A 291 17.17 -18.09 -25.25
C GLU A 291 16.18 -17.76 -24.13
N VAL A 292 14.88 -17.62 -24.44
CA VAL A 292 13.82 -17.30 -23.48
C VAL A 292 13.81 -18.27 -22.30
N ARG A 293 14.03 -19.56 -22.59
CA ARG A 293 14.09 -20.59 -21.55
C ARG A 293 15.21 -20.34 -20.55
N ALA A 294 16.38 -19.88 -21.01
CA ALA A 294 17.51 -19.59 -20.15
C ALA A 294 17.22 -18.38 -19.26
N VAL A 295 16.59 -17.34 -19.81
CA VAL A 295 16.18 -16.15 -19.05
C VAL A 295 15.16 -16.50 -17.97
N VAL A 296 14.08 -17.22 -18.32
CA VAL A 296 13.06 -17.64 -17.35
C VAL A 296 13.67 -18.58 -16.31
N SER A 297 14.54 -19.52 -16.70
CA SER A 297 15.24 -20.38 -15.74
C SER A 297 16.14 -19.58 -14.77
N SER A 298 16.82 -18.54 -15.26
CA SER A 298 17.60 -17.63 -14.42
C SER A 298 16.72 -16.89 -13.42
N MET A 299 15.56 -16.37 -13.86
CA MET A 299 14.58 -15.72 -12.98
C MET A 299 14.07 -16.67 -11.89
N ILE A 300 13.78 -17.93 -12.23
CA ILE A 300 13.37 -18.95 -11.24
C ILE A 300 14.49 -19.20 -10.23
N LYS A 301 15.73 -19.38 -10.68
CA LYS A 301 16.88 -19.65 -9.81
C LYS A 301 17.21 -18.48 -8.88
N ALA A 302 17.04 -17.25 -9.36
CA ALA A 302 17.23 -16.03 -8.56
C ALA A 302 16.00 -15.68 -7.71
N SER A 303 14.88 -16.38 -7.88
CA SER A 303 13.66 -16.11 -7.12
C SER A 303 13.80 -16.60 -5.68
N GLU A 304 13.36 -15.77 -4.75
CA GLU A 304 13.27 -16.07 -3.33
C GLU A 304 11.81 -16.14 -2.90
N SER A 305 11.53 -16.84 -1.80
CA SER A 305 10.23 -16.77 -1.16
C SER A 305 9.90 -15.32 -0.81
N PHE A 306 8.68 -14.91 -1.10
CA PHE A 306 8.22 -13.56 -0.84
C PHE A 306 8.28 -13.27 0.66
N SER A 307 8.87 -12.12 1.00
CA SER A 307 8.82 -11.54 2.33
C SER A 307 8.23 -10.13 2.21
N PRO A 308 7.21 -9.78 3.01
CA PRO A 308 6.70 -8.42 3.07
C PRO A 308 7.66 -7.48 3.83
N PHE A 309 8.66 -8.03 4.52
CA PHE A 309 9.61 -7.27 5.33
C PHE A 309 10.82 -6.81 4.51
N SER A 310 11.41 -5.69 4.92
CA SER A 310 12.69 -5.27 4.36
C SER A 310 13.79 -6.25 4.76
N SER A 311 14.81 -6.43 3.93
CA SER A 311 15.96 -7.24 4.32
C SER A 311 16.73 -6.54 5.44
N SER A 312 17.24 -7.30 6.40
CA SER A 312 17.97 -6.77 7.56
C SER A 312 19.15 -5.87 7.13
N GLU A 313 19.82 -6.21 6.03
CA GLU A 313 20.90 -5.38 5.46
C GLU A 313 20.41 -4.01 4.98
N LYS A 314 19.24 -3.95 4.34
CA LYS A 314 18.65 -2.67 3.89
C LYS A 314 18.21 -1.81 5.06
N GLU A 315 17.62 -2.42 6.08
CA GLU A 315 17.23 -1.71 7.30
C GLU A 315 18.45 -1.16 8.03
N HIS A 316 19.49 -1.99 8.21
CA HIS A 316 20.77 -1.57 8.79
C HIS A 316 21.37 -0.39 8.01
N HIS A 317 21.47 -0.49 6.69
CA HIS A 317 22.03 0.58 5.87
C HIS A 317 21.21 1.87 5.96
N ARG A 318 19.87 1.79 5.92
CA ARG A 318 18.98 2.94 6.04
C ARG A 318 19.16 3.64 7.39
N PHE A 319 19.20 2.87 8.48
CA PHE A 319 19.36 3.38 9.84
C PHE A 319 20.68 4.15 10.00
N PHE A 320 21.80 3.57 9.59
CA PHE A 320 23.10 4.26 9.68
C PHE A 320 23.19 5.47 8.75
N GLN A 321 22.59 5.40 7.56
CA GLN A 321 22.53 6.55 6.66
C GLN A 321 21.73 7.72 7.27
N GLN A 322 20.64 7.41 7.98
CA GLN A 322 19.87 8.42 8.72
C GLN A 322 20.71 9.03 9.84
N LEU A 323 21.36 8.20 10.67
CA LEU A 323 22.25 8.69 11.74
C LEU A 323 23.36 9.61 11.21
N GLU A 324 24.00 9.28 10.10
CA GLU A 324 25.03 10.13 9.49
C GLU A 324 24.48 11.49 9.02
N ARG A 325 23.23 11.53 8.50
CA ARG A 325 22.58 12.80 8.10
C ARG A 325 22.23 13.68 9.31
N GLU A 326 21.98 13.06 10.45
CA GLU A 326 21.60 13.73 11.69
C GLU A 326 22.83 14.22 12.49
N LYS A 327 24.03 13.70 12.21
CA LYS A 327 25.28 14.17 12.85
C LYS A 327 25.47 15.68 12.70
N GLY A 328 25.67 16.36 13.83
CA GLY A 328 25.93 17.80 13.88
C GLY A 328 24.69 18.68 13.69
N ARG A 329 23.52 18.09 13.38
CA ARG A 329 22.23 18.76 13.57
C ARG A 329 21.85 18.55 15.03
N SER A 330 21.54 19.62 15.76
CA SER A 330 20.99 19.42 17.10
C SER A 330 19.72 18.60 16.94
N ILE A 331 19.51 17.59 17.78
CA ILE A 331 18.25 16.88 17.99
C ILE A 331 17.17 17.84 18.55
N LEU A 332 17.21 19.13 18.23
CA LEU A 332 16.19 20.09 18.57
C LEU A 332 15.02 19.96 17.59
N GLY A 333 13.81 19.97 18.13
CA GLY A 333 12.57 20.10 17.38
C GLY A 333 12.46 21.44 16.66
N MET A 334 11.26 21.70 16.12
CA MET A 334 10.97 22.97 15.47
C MET A 334 11.05 24.11 16.50
N VAL A 335 11.83 25.15 16.22
CA VAL A 335 12.04 26.27 17.15
C VAL A 335 10.81 27.18 17.15
N ALA A 336 10.08 27.23 18.27
CA ALA A 336 8.85 28.00 18.47
C ALA A 336 9.09 29.51 18.53
N GLY A 337 10.28 29.94 18.95
CA GLY A 337 10.65 31.36 19.04
C GLY A 337 10.42 31.98 20.41
N PHE A 338 10.24 31.14 21.42
CA PHE A 338 10.26 31.49 22.83
C PHE A 338 11.39 30.67 23.46
N GLU A 339 12.45 31.32 23.93
CA GLU A 339 13.69 30.65 24.28
C GLU A 339 13.50 29.67 25.45
N LYS A 340 12.73 30.06 26.46
CA LYS A 340 12.45 29.19 27.61
C LYS A 340 11.56 28.02 27.23
N LEU A 341 10.56 28.23 26.36
CA LEU A 341 9.73 27.14 25.82
C LEU A 341 10.56 26.16 24.97
N ASP A 342 11.39 26.69 24.07
CA ASP A 342 12.25 25.90 23.20
C ASP A 342 13.24 25.07 24.01
N ARG A 343 13.75 25.62 25.12
CA ARG A 343 14.61 24.89 26.07
C ARG A 343 13.85 23.84 26.87
N ALA A 344 12.63 24.12 27.30
CA ALA A 344 11.82 23.19 28.08
C ALA A 344 11.34 21.98 27.26
N LEU A 345 11.12 22.16 25.96
CA LEU A 345 10.66 21.10 25.06
C LEU A 345 11.77 20.47 24.22
N ASN A 346 12.98 21.04 24.23
CA ASN A 346 14.02 20.79 23.23
C ASN A 346 13.51 21.01 21.79
N GLY A 347 12.73 22.08 21.59
CA GLY A 347 11.98 22.38 20.37
C GLY A 347 10.68 21.57 20.24
N VAL A 348 9.76 22.04 19.41
CA VAL A 348 8.44 21.41 19.23
C VAL A 348 8.56 20.13 18.43
N ARG A 349 8.10 19.02 19.01
CA ARG A 349 7.99 17.70 18.38
C ARG A 349 6.75 16.97 18.84
N GLY A 350 6.27 16.05 18.02
CA GLY A 350 5.14 15.20 18.39
C GLY A 350 3.85 15.97 18.61
N ILE A 351 2.99 15.49 19.51
CA ILE A 351 1.69 16.07 19.82
C ILE A 351 1.80 16.89 21.11
N ASN A 352 1.67 18.21 21.00
CA ASN A 352 1.75 19.14 22.12
C ASN A 352 0.38 19.77 22.36
N ILE A 353 -0.20 19.53 23.53
CA ILE A 353 -1.55 19.98 23.86
C ILE A 353 -1.47 21.12 24.87
N MET A 354 -2.08 22.26 24.55
CA MET A 354 -2.19 23.41 25.45
C MET A 354 -3.62 23.56 25.97
N GLY A 355 -3.75 23.37 27.28
CA GLY A 355 -4.93 23.67 28.06
C GLY A 355 -4.90 25.09 28.62
N GLY A 356 -6.08 25.60 28.97
CA GLY A 356 -6.23 26.88 29.66
C GLY A 356 -7.69 27.33 29.67
N GLN A 357 -8.02 28.27 30.53
CA GLN A 357 -9.38 28.81 30.62
C GLN A 357 -9.77 29.55 29.32
N PRO A 358 -11.07 29.73 29.02
CA PRO A 358 -11.53 30.62 27.97
C PRO A 358 -10.88 32.00 28.10
N LYS A 359 -10.50 32.61 26.97
CA LYS A 359 -9.82 33.93 26.90
C LYS A 359 -8.44 34.04 27.56
N ALA A 360 -7.85 32.94 28.06
CA ALA A 360 -6.47 32.94 28.60
C ALA A 360 -5.35 33.26 27.58
N GLY A 361 -5.68 33.39 26.29
CA GLY A 361 -4.73 33.78 25.23
C GLY A 361 -4.12 32.62 24.43
N LYS A 362 -4.62 31.38 24.58
CA LYS A 362 -4.12 30.17 23.89
C LYS A 362 -3.96 30.34 22.37
N SER A 363 -5.02 30.77 21.69
CA SER A 363 -5.00 31.03 20.23
C SER A 363 -3.98 32.10 19.86
N CYS A 364 -3.89 33.18 20.65
CA CYS A 364 -2.93 34.26 20.42
C CYS A 364 -1.48 33.76 20.54
N PHE A 365 -1.21 32.90 21.52
CA PHE A 365 0.10 32.28 21.74
C PHE A 365 0.50 31.37 20.56
N PHE A 366 -0.37 30.45 20.14
CA PHE A 366 -0.08 29.57 18.99
C PHE A 366 -0.05 30.30 17.65
N MET A 367 -0.86 31.34 17.46
CA MET A 367 -0.75 32.22 16.29
C MET A 367 0.61 32.93 16.22
N GLN A 368 1.20 33.27 17.37
CA GLN A 368 2.54 33.86 17.41
C GLN A 368 3.62 32.85 17.04
N ILE A 369 3.59 31.66 17.64
CA ILE A 369 4.50 30.56 17.31
C ILE A 369 4.41 30.22 15.82
N SER A 370 3.19 30.11 15.29
CA SER A 370 2.95 29.80 13.87
C SER A 370 3.61 30.80 12.93
N ALA A 371 3.43 32.10 13.21
CA ALA A 371 4.02 33.15 12.38
C ALA A 371 5.56 33.17 12.48
N GLU A 372 6.12 32.94 13.66
CA GLU A 372 7.57 32.92 13.88
C GLU A 372 8.23 31.69 13.23
N MET A 373 7.60 30.51 13.31
CA MET A 373 8.04 29.32 12.59
C MET A 373 7.98 29.49 11.07
N ALA A 374 6.88 30.05 10.56
CA ALA A 374 6.73 30.37 9.15
C ALA A 374 7.75 31.40 8.67
N ARG A 375 8.09 32.41 9.50
CA ARG A 375 9.19 33.36 9.23
C ARG A 375 10.53 32.64 9.07
N ARG A 376 10.75 31.56 9.82
CA ARG A 376 11.92 30.67 9.72
C ARG A 376 11.82 29.62 8.62
N LYS A 377 10.81 29.73 7.74
CA LYS A 377 10.54 28.83 6.61
C LYS A 377 10.17 27.40 7.02
N VAL A 378 9.64 27.23 8.24
CA VAL A 378 8.94 25.99 8.62
C VAL A 378 7.51 26.10 8.10
N PRO A 379 7.03 25.14 7.29
CA PRO A 379 5.65 25.13 6.83
C PRO A 379 4.68 24.94 8.00
N VAL A 380 3.62 25.75 8.04
CA VAL A 380 2.62 25.73 9.11
C VAL A 380 1.21 25.69 8.52
N ILE A 381 0.39 24.74 8.97
CA ILE A 381 -1.04 24.70 8.69
C ILE A 381 -1.81 24.97 9.98
N TYR A 382 -2.63 26.01 9.99
CA TYR A 382 -3.48 26.37 11.14
C TYR A 382 -4.93 26.09 10.81
N TYR A 383 -5.49 25.08 11.46
CA TYR A 383 -6.91 24.76 11.42
C TYR A 383 -7.64 25.60 12.46
N ASP A 384 -8.39 26.58 11.99
CA ASP A 384 -9.16 27.50 12.81
C ASP A 384 -10.65 27.38 12.51
N PHE A 385 -11.44 27.07 13.53
CA PHE A 385 -12.89 26.92 13.40
C PHE A 385 -13.69 28.04 14.08
N GLU A 386 -13.00 29.06 14.61
CA GLU A 386 -13.58 30.12 15.43
C GLU A 386 -13.20 31.54 14.99
N ASN A 387 -11.92 31.85 14.83
CA ASN A 387 -11.47 33.23 14.70
C ASN A 387 -11.74 33.81 13.30
N GLY A 388 -11.60 33.00 12.26
CA GLY A 388 -11.57 33.41 10.87
C GLY A 388 -10.17 33.84 10.41
N ARG A 389 -9.81 33.40 9.20
CA ARG A 389 -8.52 33.68 8.53
C ARG A 389 -8.12 35.16 8.50
N GLN A 390 -9.06 36.07 8.24
CA GLN A 390 -8.77 37.50 8.19
C GLN A 390 -8.35 38.06 9.55
N ASN A 391 -8.97 37.60 10.64
CA ASN A 391 -8.61 38.04 11.99
C ASN A 391 -7.21 37.55 12.38
N ILE A 392 -6.83 36.34 11.97
CA ILE A 392 -5.48 35.83 12.21
C ILE A 392 -4.43 36.66 11.46
N TYR A 393 -4.70 37.04 10.21
CA TYR A 393 -3.80 37.89 9.42
C TYR A 393 -3.67 39.30 10.00
N VAL A 394 -4.78 39.94 10.38
CA VAL A 394 -4.77 41.28 10.98
C VAL A 394 -3.99 41.27 12.30
N ARG A 395 -4.24 40.30 13.19
CA ARG A 395 -3.50 40.19 14.46
C ARG A 395 -2.01 39.94 14.25
N THR A 396 -1.65 39.13 13.25
CA THR A 396 -0.25 38.93 12.86
C THR A 396 0.36 40.25 12.37
N LEU A 397 -0.36 41.01 11.53
CA LEU A 397 0.07 42.31 11.04
C LEU A 397 0.23 43.35 12.17
N CYS A 398 -0.68 43.36 13.16
CA CYS A 398 -0.56 44.19 14.38
C CYS A 398 0.76 43.91 15.10
N ARG A 399 1.11 42.63 15.26
CA ARG A 399 2.35 42.21 15.92
C ARG A 399 3.60 42.61 15.12
N LEU A 400 3.60 42.41 13.81
CA LEU A 400 4.73 42.77 12.93
C LEU A 400 4.95 44.28 12.86
N SER A 401 3.87 45.06 12.78
CA SER A 401 3.93 46.52 12.65
C SER A 401 4.08 47.22 14.00
N ARG A 402 3.78 46.55 15.12
CA ARG A 402 3.63 47.14 16.47
C ARG A 402 2.57 48.26 16.49
N LEU A 403 1.48 48.06 15.76
CA LEU A 403 0.33 48.97 15.67
C LEU A 403 -0.95 48.25 16.12
N SER A 404 -1.89 48.99 16.67
CA SER A 404 -3.23 48.50 16.96
C SER A 404 -4.05 48.28 15.69
N GLU A 405 -5.09 47.46 15.77
CA GLU A 405 -6.00 47.23 14.64
C GLU A 405 -6.65 48.54 14.15
N ARG A 406 -6.97 49.47 15.08
CA ARG A 406 -7.53 50.77 14.74
C ARG A 406 -6.57 51.60 13.89
N GLU A 407 -5.27 51.60 14.24
CA GLU A 407 -4.25 52.36 13.51
C GLU A 407 -4.02 51.79 12.11
N ILE A 408 -4.04 50.47 11.95
CA ILE A 408 -3.89 49.80 10.65
C ILE A 408 -5.06 50.12 9.71
N ARG A 409 -6.25 50.35 10.25
CA ARG A 409 -7.49 50.60 9.50
C ARG A 409 -7.78 52.08 9.23
N LEU A 410 -6.89 53.00 9.62
CA LEU A 410 -7.07 54.42 9.33
C LEU A 410 -7.12 54.65 7.82
N GLU A 411 -8.07 55.47 7.35
CA GLU A 411 -8.18 55.85 5.94
C GLU A 411 -7.02 56.76 5.53
N GLU A 412 -6.61 57.68 6.41
CA GLU A 412 -5.50 58.61 6.21
C GLU A 412 -4.45 58.45 7.33
N PRO A 413 -3.63 57.38 7.30
CA PRO A 413 -2.56 57.21 8.27
C PRO A 413 -1.42 58.21 8.01
N GLY A 414 -0.80 58.73 9.07
CA GLY A 414 0.43 59.51 8.94
C GLY A 414 1.57 58.71 8.30
N LYS A 415 2.58 59.41 7.76
CA LYS A 415 3.70 58.80 7.02
C LYS A 415 4.38 57.65 7.78
N GLU A 416 4.65 57.83 9.08
CA GLU A 416 5.29 56.80 9.91
C GLU A 416 4.44 55.51 10.02
N ILE A 417 3.13 55.65 10.23
CA ILE A 417 2.20 54.51 10.32
C ILE A 417 2.17 53.78 8.97
N SER A 418 2.08 54.53 7.87
CA SER A 418 2.07 53.96 6.52
C SER A 418 3.35 53.17 6.23
N GLU A 419 4.53 53.70 6.56
CA GLU A 419 5.82 53.02 6.37
C GLU A 419 5.92 51.72 7.20
N ARG A 420 5.44 51.73 8.44
CA ARG A 420 5.41 50.54 9.31
C ARG A 420 4.45 49.47 8.79
N VAL A 421 3.28 49.87 8.29
CA VAL A 421 2.31 48.95 7.67
C VAL A 421 2.89 48.33 6.39
N GLU A 422 3.51 49.12 5.51
CA GLU A 422 4.10 48.60 4.28
C GLU A 422 5.24 47.61 4.56
N LYS A 423 6.12 47.91 5.52
CA LYS A 423 7.15 46.96 5.95
C LYS A 423 6.55 45.65 6.48
N ALA A 424 5.52 45.74 7.32
CA ALA A 424 4.83 44.59 7.87
C ALA A 424 4.06 43.78 6.80
N ARG A 425 3.54 44.44 5.76
CA ARG A 425 2.89 43.78 4.60
C ARG A 425 3.87 42.93 3.81
N LEU A 426 5.08 43.46 3.56
CA LEU A 426 6.13 42.71 2.86
C LEU A 426 6.55 41.48 3.67
N GLU A 427 6.76 41.64 4.97
CA GLU A 427 7.12 40.52 5.86
C GLU A 427 6.00 39.49 5.96
N LEU A 428 4.73 39.93 6.08
CA LEU A 428 3.58 39.04 6.08
C LEU A 428 3.48 38.25 4.77
N LYS A 429 3.77 38.87 3.61
CA LYS A 429 3.78 38.19 2.32
C LYS A 429 4.78 37.04 2.27
N GLU A 430 5.94 37.19 2.90
CA GLU A 430 6.93 36.10 3.02
C GLU A 430 6.44 35.00 3.95
N ILE A 431 5.88 35.36 5.11
CA ILE A 431 5.31 34.42 6.08
C ILE A 431 4.19 33.57 5.44
N LEU A 432 3.29 34.18 4.66
CA LEU A 432 2.15 33.50 4.03
C LEU A 432 2.53 32.45 2.97
N GLN A 433 3.79 32.43 2.52
CA GLN A 433 4.28 31.34 1.68
C GLN A 433 4.32 30.03 2.46
N TYR A 434 4.65 30.09 3.75
CA TYR A 434 4.78 28.94 4.64
C TYR A 434 3.58 28.78 5.58
N PHE A 435 2.79 29.83 5.83
CA PHE A 435 1.68 29.82 6.78
C PHE A 435 0.32 29.75 6.07
N LYS A 436 -0.36 28.60 6.15
CA LYS A 436 -1.69 28.37 5.58
C LYS A 436 -2.74 28.28 6.68
N ILE A 437 -3.89 28.92 6.46
CA ILE A 437 -5.02 28.87 7.39
C ILE A 437 -6.20 28.16 6.74
N VAL A 438 -6.69 27.10 7.37
CA VAL A 438 -7.81 26.29 6.93
C VAL A 438 -8.99 26.52 7.88
N THR A 439 -10.13 26.91 7.31
CA THR A 439 -11.37 27.19 8.07
C THR A 439 -12.54 26.31 7.63
N ASP A 440 -12.28 25.28 6.81
CA ASP A 440 -13.30 24.38 6.28
C ASP A 440 -13.68 23.30 7.30
N ARG A 441 -14.97 23.24 7.63
CA ARG A 441 -15.54 22.25 8.58
C ARG A 441 -15.73 20.86 7.98
N LYS A 442 -15.43 20.65 6.69
CA LYS A 442 -15.43 19.33 6.04
C LYS A 442 -14.13 18.55 6.20
N LEU A 443 -13.26 18.96 7.13
CA LEU A 443 -11.98 18.30 7.38
C LEU A 443 -12.18 16.82 7.75
N ASN A 444 -11.29 15.97 7.24
CA ASN A 444 -11.11 14.60 7.70
C ASN A 444 -9.61 14.26 7.66
N PRO A 445 -9.17 13.16 8.29
CA PRO A 445 -7.74 12.81 8.33
C PRO A 445 -7.07 12.73 6.95
N ASP A 446 -7.76 12.22 5.92
CA ASP A 446 -7.18 12.10 4.57
C ASP A 446 -7.00 13.45 3.89
N ILE A 447 -7.92 14.40 4.10
CA ILE A 447 -7.77 15.77 3.62
C ILE A 447 -6.58 16.43 4.32
N MET A 448 -6.42 16.23 5.63
CA MET A 448 -5.28 16.74 6.39
C MET A 448 -3.96 16.21 5.80
N ARG A 449 -3.85 14.89 5.57
CA ARG A 449 -2.67 14.26 4.95
C ARG A 449 -2.29 14.90 3.62
N ARG A 450 -3.28 15.11 2.75
CA ARG A 450 -3.06 15.73 1.43
C ARG A 450 -2.66 17.19 1.53
N GLN A 451 -3.21 17.94 2.48
CA GLN A 451 -2.85 19.35 2.70
C GLN A 451 -1.40 19.48 3.21
N ILE A 452 -0.98 18.58 4.10
CA ILE A 452 0.41 18.49 4.57
C ILE A 452 1.35 18.16 3.41
N ASP A 453 1.05 17.10 2.65
CA ASP A 453 1.86 16.67 1.49
C ASP A 453 2.01 17.78 0.45
N PHE A 454 0.91 18.45 0.11
CA PHE A 454 0.92 19.58 -0.82
C PHE A 454 1.81 20.72 -0.32
N LEU A 455 1.71 21.08 0.97
CA LEU A 455 2.49 22.18 1.53
C LEU A 455 3.99 21.82 1.63
N GLN A 456 4.33 20.59 2.02
CA GLN A 456 5.71 20.08 2.03
C GLN A 456 6.32 20.13 0.63
N HIS A 457 5.55 19.71 -0.39
CA HIS A 457 5.97 19.79 -1.79
C HIS A 457 6.18 21.24 -2.26
N GLU A 458 5.20 22.13 -2.01
CA GLU A 458 5.26 23.55 -2.40
C GLU A 458 6.48 24.26 -1.77
N THR A 459 6.76 23.97 -0.50
CA THR A 459 7.84 24.61 0.27
C THR A 459 9.19 23.90 0.19
N ARG A 460 9.23 22.69 -0.39
CA ARG A 460 10.42 21.81 -0.45
C ARG A 460 10.98 21.50 0.93
N ARG A 461 10.09 21.19 1.86
CA ARG A 461 10.40 20.85 3.27
C ARG A 461 9.84 19.48 3.59
N GLU A 462 10.50 18.77 4.50
CA GLU A 462 10.08 17.44 4.96
C GLU A 462 9.42 17.51 6.35
N ASP A 463 9.42 18.67 6.99
CA ASP A 463 8.91 18.94 8.32
C ASP A 463 7.75 19.95 8.24
N THR A 464 6.68 19.75 9.02
CA THR A 464 5.52 20.66 9.03
C THR A 464 4.96 20.81 10.44
N LEU A 465 4.60 22.02 10.83
CA LEU A 465 3.78 22.28 12.02
C LEU A 465 2.30 22.28 11.64
N VAL A 466 1.49 21.53 12.37
CA VAL A 466 0.03 21.60 12.30
C VAL A 466 -0.52 22.15 13.60
N VAL A 467 -1.35 23.18 13.51
CA VAL A 467 -2.02 23.80 14.66
C VAL A 467 -3.51 23.54 14.59
N ILE A 468 -4.10 23.06 15.68
CA ILE A 468 -5.53 22.75 15.80
C ILE A 468 -6.16 23.67 16.86
N ASP A 469 -7.00 24.61 16.42
CA ASP A 469 -7.73 25.55 17.27
C ASP A 469 -9.25 25.38 17.08
N SER A 470 -9.91 24.50 17.82
CA SER A 470 -9.44 23.66 18.95
C SER A 470 -9.93 22.22 18.80
N LEU A 471 -9.37 21.28 19.57
CA LEU A 471 -9.67 19.83 19.52
C LEU A 471 -11.19 19.54 19.54
N HIS A 472 -11.91 20.26 20.40
CA HIS A 472 -13.36 20.13 20.60
C HIS A 472 -14.22 20.62 19.43
N LYS A 473 -13.61 21.32 18.46
CA LYS A 473 -14.28 21.91 17.28
C LYS A 473 -13.98 21.17 15.99
N LEU A 474 -13.21 20.09 16.06
CA LEU A 474 -13.02 19.19 14.92
C LEU A 474 -14.37 18.57 14.50
N PRO A 475 -14.52 18.23 13.22
CA PRO A 475 -15.72 17.56 12.75
C PRO A 475 -15.79 16.13 13.28
N PHE A 476 -16.95 15.76 13.79
CA PHE A 476 -17.27 14.42 14.31
C PHE A 476 -18.46 13.85 13.56
N LYS A 477 -18.50 12.52 13.35
CA LYS A 477 -19.62 11.84 12.67
C LYS A 477 -20.94 12.03 13.42
N ASN A 478 -20.90 11.92 14.76
CA ASN A 478 -22.05 12.11 15.65
C ASN A 478 -21.67 13.02 16.82
N LEU A 479 -22.52 14.00 17.15
CA LEU A 479 -22.29 14.90 18.30
C LEU A 479 -22.42 14.19 19.66
N SER A 480 -23.17 13.08 19.73
CA SER A 480 -23.32 12.25 20.92
C SER A 480 -22.08 11.44 21.28
N GLU A 481 -21.14 11.30 20.36
CA GLU A 481 -19.91 10.50 20.49
C GLU A 481 -18.67 11.40 20.51
N ARG A 482 -18.81 12.67 20.94
CA ARG A 482 -17.72 13.66 20.91
C ARG A 482 -16.43 13.15 21.56
N ARG A 483 -16.53 12.48 22.70
CA ARG A 483 -15.36 11.90 23.39
C ARG A 483 -14.66 10.87 22.50
N THR A 484 -15.38 9.85 22.05
CA THR A 484 -14.87 8.83 21.11
C THR A 484 -14.29 9.45 19.83
N GLY A 485 -14.90 10.53 19.35
CA GLY A 485 -14.41 11.26 18.19
C GLY A 485 -13.11 12.03 18.43
N ILE A 486 -12.91 12.57 19.64
CA ILE A 486 -11.62 13.19 20.03
C ILE A 486 -10.53 12.11 20.09
N ASP A 487 -10.82 10.95 20.67
CA ASP A 487 -9.88 9.82 20.74
C ASP A 487 -9.50 9.33 19.35
N GLU A 488 -10.48 9.25 18.44
CA GLU A 488 -10.24 8.92 17.03
C GLU A 488 -9.31 9.95 16.37
N TRP A 489 -9.55 11.25 16.58
CA TRP A 489 -8.71 12.31 16.04
C TRP A 489 -7.28 12.28 16.58
N LEU A 490 -7.08 12.02 17.88
CA LEU A 490 -5.76 11.90 18.47
C LEU A 490 -4.97 10.72 17.85
N ARG A 491 -5.59 9.56 17.68
CA ARG A 491 -4.96 8.41 17.00
C ARG A 491 -4.62 8.70 15.54
N HIS A 492 -5.50 9.43 14.84
CA HIS A 492 -5.20 9.88 13.48
C HIS A 492 -4.02 10.87 13.46
N MET A 493 -3.91 11.76 14.44
CA MET A 493 -2.77 12.66 14.56
C MET A 493 -1.47 11.90 14.84
N GLU A 494 -1.48 10.85 15.67
CA GLU A 494 -0.33 9.98 15.88
C GLU A 494 0.13 9.31 14.59
N ALA A 495 -0.83 8.72 13.84
CA ALA A 495 -0.53 8.13 12.54
C ALA A 495 0.05 9.16 11.56
N ILE A 496 -0.55 10.34 11.45
CA ILE A 496 -0.08 11.42 10.55
C ILE A 496 1.32 11.93 10.95
N ARG A 497 1.59 12.08 12.25
CA ARG A 497 2.92 12.44 12.77
C ARG A 497 3.97 11.44 12.26
N ASP A 498 3.71 10.15 12.43
CA ASP A 498 4.65 9.07 12.13
C ASP A 498 4.80 8.84 10.61
N GLU A 499 3.74 9.10 9.84
CA GLU A 499 3.72 8.96 8.37
C GLU A 499 4.41 10.14 7.64
N GLN A 500 4.25 11.38 8.12
CA GLN A 500 4.59 12.59 7.36
C GLN A 500 5.55 13.56 8.08
N ASN A 501 6.17 13.17 9.20
CA ASN A 501 7.11 13.98 9.98
C ASN A 501 6.53 15.35 10.38
N VAL A 502 5.36 15.30 11.02
CA VAL A 502 4.58 16.47 11.42
C VAL A 502 4.63 16.66 12.93
N SER A 503 4.65 17.90 13.39
CA SER A 503 4.44 18.23 14.81
C SER A 503 3.12 18.95 15.00
N PHE A 504 2.37 18.59 16.04
CA PHE A 504 1.06 19.16 16.35
C PHE A 504 1.13 20.10 17.56
N LEU A 505 0.49 21.27 17.42
CA LEU A 505 0.09 22.14 18.52
C LEU A 505 -1.44 22.14 18.60
N VAL A 506 -2.00 21.62 19.69
CA VAL A 506 -3.44 21.41 19.82
C VAL A 506 -3.97 22.20 21.00
N ILE A 507 -5.01 23.00 20.76
CA ILE A 507 -5.70 23.71 21.85
C ILE A 507 -6.77 22.81 22.43
N SER A 508 -6.73 22.63 23.75
CA SER A 508 -7.76 21.97 24.53
C SER A 508 -8.38 22.93 25.56
N GLU A 509 -9.62 22.66 25.93
CA GLU A 509 -10.32 23.36 27.01
C GLU A 509 -10.08 22.61 28.32
N LEU A 510 -10.01 23.35 29.43
CA LEU A 510 -9.94 22.74 30.76
C LEU A 510 -11.35 22.39 31.25
N GLY A 511 -11.44 21.33 32.07
CA GLY A 511 -12.62 21.05 32.87
C GLY A 511 -12.81 22.12 33.95
N ARG A 512 -14.04 22.24 34.48
CA ARG A 512 -14.30 23.01 35.70
C ARG A 512 -14.37 22.03 36.86
N GLY A 513 -13.69 22.31 37.97
CA GLY A 513 -13.75 21.49 39.17
C GLY A 513 -15.13 21.55 39.85
N GLU A 514 -15.32 20.78 40.92
CA GLU A 514 -16.60 20.71 41.67
C GLU A 514 -17.07 22.07 42.22
N SER A 515 -16.12 22.98 42.48
CA SER A 515 -16.38 24.36 42.94
C SER A 515 -16.83 25.31 41.83
N GLY A 516 -16.88 24.85 40.57
CA GLY A 516 -17.16 25.66 39.39
C GLY A 516 -16.01 26.61 38.98
N ARG A 517 -14.91 26.63 39.75
CA ARG A 517 -13.67 27.34 39.42
C ARG A 517 -12.66 26.37 38.79
N TYR A 518 -11.69 26.92 38.09
CA TYR A 518 -10.53 26.16 37.62
C TYR A 518 -9.54 26.01 38.77
N ASP A 519 -8.84 24.89 38.84
CA ASP A 519 -7.90 24.61 39.92
C ASP A 519 -6.74 25.61 39.94
N GLU A 520 -6.34 26.01 41.15
CA GLU A 520 -5.24 26.96 41.36
C GLU A 520 -3.86 26.35 41.04
N LYS A 521 -3.76 25.03 41.04
CA LYS A 521 -2.55 24.28 40.64
C LYS A 521 -2.82 23.52 39.36
N PRO A 522 -2.23 23.92 38.22
CA PRO A 522 -2.38 23.22 36.97
C PRO A 522 -1.83 21.79 37.06
N ASP A 523 -2.65 20.81 36.75
CA ASP A 523 -2.26 19.41 36.67
C ASP A 523 -2.84 18.74 35.41
N LEU A 524 -2.49 17.48 35.17
CA LEU A 524 -3.02 16.74 34.02
C LEU A 524 -4.54 16.46 34.14
N GLY A 525 -5.05 16.36 35.37
CA GLY A 525 -6.48 16.18 35.66
C GLY A 525 -7.35 17.38 35.24
N SER A 526 -6.73 18.55 35.07
CA SER A 526 -7.40 19.79 34.66
C SER A 526 -7.96 19.76 33.23
N PHE A 527 -7.48 18.86 32.35
CA PHE A 527 -7.98 18.77 30.97
C PHE A 527 -9.40 18.20 30.93
N LYS A 528 -10.25 18.79 30.08
CA LYS A 528 -11.56 18.22 29.81
C LYS A 528 -11.41 16.91 29.05
N GLU A 529 -12.11 15.86 29.47
CA GLU A 529 -12.05 14.53 28.83
C GLU A 529 -10.60 13.97 28.82
N SER A 530 -9.87 14.16 29.93
CA SER A 530 -8.41 13.98 30.09
C SER A 530 -7.82 12.59 29.79
N GLY A 531 -8.63 11.53 29.81
CA GLY A 531 -8.14 10.15 29.74
C GLY A 531 -7.26 9.87 28.51
N ASP A 532 -7.70 10.28 27.31
CA ASP A 532 -7.00 9.94 26.07
C ASP A 532 -5.95 10.98 25.66
N ILE A 533 -6.07 12.21 26.19
CA ILE A 533 -5.05 13.27 26.11
C ILE A 533 -3.77 12.84 26.83
N GLU A 534 -3.90 12.21 28.01
CA GLU A 534 -2.78 11.71 28.81
C GLU A 534 -1.92 10.70 28.05
N TYR A 535 -2.54 9.75 27.33
CA TYR A 535 -1.80 8.72 26.61
C TYR A 535 -1.26 9.20 25.26
N SER A 536 -1.94 10.13 24.58
CA SER A 536 -1.59 10.52 23.19
C SER A 536 -0.67 11.73 23.11
N ALA A 537 -0.68 12.62 24.10
CA ALA A 537 0.17 13.81 24.10
C ALA A 537 1.63 13.45 24.41
N ASP A 538 2.56 13.99 23.62
CA ASP A 538 3.98 13.96 23.94
C ASP A 538 4.32 15.03 25.00
N ASN A 539 3.62 16.19 24.95
CA ASN A 539 3.69 17.25 25.96
C ASN A 539 2.29 17.82 26.25
N ALA A 540 1.97 18.02 27.53
CA ALA A 540 0.76 18.70 27.98
C ALA A 540 1.15 19.98 28.74
N LEU A 541 0.68 21.12 28.23
CA LEU A 541 0.97 22.46 28.72
C LEU A 541 -0.30 23.12 29.25
N ILE A 542 -0.21 23.90 30.33
CA ILE A 542 -1.31 24.74 30.80
C ILE A 542 -0.89 26.19 30.82
N LEU A 543 -1.68 27.02 30.13
CA LEU A 543 -1.56 28.46 30.11
C LEU A 543 -2.48 29.07 31.18
N ALA A 544 -1.89 29.50 32.30
CA ALA A 544 -2.58 29.96 33.50
C ALA A 544 -2.42 31.48 33.69
N PRO A 545 -3.46 32.30 33.43
CA PRO A 545 -3.39 33.74 33.64
C PRO A 545 -3.43 34.07 35.15
N ASN A 546 -2.63 35.04 35.58
CA ASN A 546 -2.67 35.56 36.96
C ASN A 546 -3.69 36.71 37.15
N TRP A 547 -4.43 37.03 36.09
CA TRP A 547 -5.49 38.04 36.00
C TRP A 547 -6.79 37.35 35.60
N ASP A 548 -7.94 37.97 35.89
CA ASP A 548 -9.25 37.42 35.49
C ASP A 548 -9.51 37.69 33.99
N PRO A 549 -9.54 36.64 33.13
CA PRO A 549 -9.77 36.80 31.70
C PRO A 549 -11.20 37.21 31.33
N LEU A 550 -12.12 37.13 32.28
CA LEU A 550 -13.51 37.51 32.12
C LEU A 550 -13.77 38.94 32.59
N ASP A 551 -12.88 39.53 33.40
CA ASP A 551 -12.99 40.91 33.87
C ASP A 551 -12.25 41.89 32.93
N PRO A 552 -12.99 42.76 32.20
CA PRO A 552 -12.39 43.75 31.30
C PRO A 552 -11.62 44.87 32.04
N PHE A 553 -11.75 44.99 33.36
CA PHE A 553 -11.13 46.04 34.18
C PHE A 553 -9.85 45.62 34.93
N SER A 554 -9.32 44.41 34.67
CA SER A 554 -7.99 44.02 35.18
C SER A 554 -6.89 44.76 34.38
N PHE A 555 -6.34 45.82 34.99
CA PHE A 555 -5.33 46.72 34.39
C PHE A 555 -3.92 46.57 34.97
N GLU A 556 -3.71 45.68 35.94
CA GLU A 556 -2.36 45.26 36.31
C GLU A 556 -1.85 44.31 35.22
N GLU A 557 -0.58 44.49 34.84
CA GLU A 557 0.10 43.83 33.73
C GLU A 557 -0.38 42.37 33.53
N ARG A 558 -0.97 42.08 32.36
CA ARG A 558 -1.63 40.80 32.07
C ARG A 558 -0.59 39.68 31.87
N LYS A 559 -0.11 39.15 33.00
CA LYS A 559 0.88 38.08 33.06
C LYS A 559 0.22 36.71 33.04
N THR A 560 0.84 35.78 32.36
CA THR A 560 0.33 34.44 32.20
C THR A 560 1.49 33.46 32.31
N THR A 561 1.36 32.50 33.21
CA THR A 561 2.37 31.48 33.44
C THR A 561 2.09 30.27 32.56
N LEU A 562 3.13 29.72 31.94
CA LEU A 562 3.08 28.45 31.23
C LEU A 562 3.66 27.33 32.08
N TRP A 563 2.87 26.30 32.29
CA TRP A 563 3.25 25.09 33.01
C TRP A 563 3.33 23.92 32.06
N LEU A 564 4.38 23.12 32.14
CA LEU A 564 4.43 21.79 31.58
C LEU A 564 3.92 20.83 32.64
N VAL A 565 2.75 20.23 32.42
CA VAL A 565 2.11 19.38 33.44
C VAL A 565 2.32 17.88 33.18
N ALA A 566 2.62 17.52 31.94
CA ALA A 566 3.08 16.18 31.57
C ALA A 566 4.00 16.24 30.35
N SER A 567 4.99 15.36 30.28
CA SER A 567 5.84 15.16 29.11
C SER A 567 6.40 13.74 29.11
N ARG A 568 6.58 13.16 27.92
CA ARG A 568 7.22 11.85 27.75
C ARG A 568 8.75 11.92 27.88
N GLU A 569 9.35 13.07 27.61
CA GLU A 569 10.80 13.24 27.54
C GLU A 569 11.36 14.24 28.56
N ASN A 570 10.55 15.19 29.03
CA ASN A 570 11.00 16.30 29.87
C ASN A 570 10.34 16.26 31.26
N ASN A 571 10.94 16.95 32.24
CA ASN A 571 10.37 17.04 33.59
C ASN A 571 9.25 18.09 33.63
N PRO A 572 8.05 17.76 34.14
CA PRO A 572 6.99 18.73 34.38
C PRO A 572 7.41 19.83 35.36
N GLY A 573 6.85 21.03 35.18
CA GLY A 573 7.11 22.18 36.04
C GLY A 573 6.77 23.53 35.39
N HIS A 574 7.23 24.60 36.04
CA HIS A 574 7.18 25.95 35.49
C HIS A 574 8.09 26.06 34.27
N VAL A 575 7.56 26.60 33.17
CA VAL A 575 8.32 26.83 31.93
C VAL A 575 8.78 28.29 31.85
N ALA A 576 7.82 29.21 31.87
CA ALA A 576 8.07 30.64 31.73
C ALA A 576 6.83 31.48 32.09
N ASP A 577 7.07 32.76 32.33
CA ASP A 577 6.04 33.78 32.46
C ASP A 577 6.01 34.66 31.20
N TYR A 578 4.79 34.96 30.74
CA TYR A 578 4.54 35.71 29.52
C TYR A 578 3.65 36.93 29.80
N VAL A 579 4.06 38.10 29.30
CA VAL A 579 3.26 39.32 29.36
C VAL A 579 2.49 39.48 28.05
N LEU A 580 1.16 39.63 28.13
CA LEU A 580 0.33 39.92 26.97
C LEU A 580 0.51 41.39 26.53
N GLU A 581 1.07 41.59 25.35
CA GLU A 581 1.25 42.88 24.71
C GLU A 581 -0.02 43.28 23.94
N TYR A 582 -1.04 43.76 24.66
CA TYR A 582 -2.21 44.39 24.05
C TYR A 582 -1.94 45.89 23.80
N PRO A 583 -2.31 46.48 22.64
CA PRO A 583 -3.21 45.98 21.59
C PRO A 583 -2.53 45.26 20.41
N TYR A 584 -1.30 44.77 20.57
CA TYR A 584 -0.50 44.18 19.48
C TYR A 584 -0.72 42.68 19.27
N TRP A 585 -1.53 42.02 20.12
CA TRP A 585 -1.87 40.60 20.00
C TRP A 585 -0.62 39.68 19.99
N GLY A 586 0.30 39.96 20.91
CA GLY A 586 1.50 39.15 21.12
C GLY A 586 1.77 38.89 22.59
N PHE A 587 2.62 37.91 22.86
CA PHE A 587 3.23 37.64 24.14
C PHE A 587 4.72 37.96 24.09
N ARG A 588 5.21 38.56 25.17
CA ARG A 588 6.64 38.73 25.44
C ARG A 588 7.03 37.81 26.59
N GLU A 589 8.05 36.99 26.38
CA GLU A 589 8.66 36.17 27.41
C GLU A 589 9.44 37.07 28.39
N GLU A 590 9.20 36.93 29.69
CA GLU A 590 9.99 37.57 30.77
C GLU A 590 11.17 36.71 31.17
#